data_AF-A0A514X1N5-F1
#
_entry.id   AF-A0A514X1N5-F1
#
_cell.length_a   1.000
_cell.length_b   1.000
_cell.length_c   1.000
_cell.angle_alpha   90.00
_cell.angle_beta   90.00
_cell.angle_gamma   90.00
#
_symmetry.space_group_name_H-M   'P 1'
#
loop_
_entity.id
_entity.type
_entity.pdbx_description
1 polymer ?
#
loop_
_entity_poly.entity_id
_entity_poly.type
_entity_poly.pdbx_seq_one_letter_code
_entity_poly.pdbx_strand_id
1 'polypeptide(L)'
;MRTLKRKLFPNEVVHHINGVRSDNRLINLCVMDRRQHELVHAWLEWKRKANGRYPSFKEQKQVLVDEHKGILLENYLGVGFKRYTSPVRPQFEVQKPKVRFTYRSTGNSQKLFSDLRRERNRLAKEENIPAYLVFKNHTLTEMAEQMPQDAQAMARIIGVTPEKSRLYGDQFLAIIWKHKSEASLRFRR
;
A
#
# COMPACT_ATOMS: atom_id res chain seq x y z
N MET A 1 -18.06 -10.57 6.58
CA MET A 1 -18.26 -10.27 5.14
C MET A 1 -17.65 -11.36 4.28
N ARG A 2 -18.48 -12.20 3.63
CA ARG A 2 -18.05 -13.29 2.73
C ARG A 2 -17.85 -12.87 1.27
N THR A 3 -18.02 -11.58 0.96
CA THR A 3 -18.10 -11.08 -0.42
C THR A 3 -16.76 -10.72 -1.05
N LEU A 4 -15.84 -10.19 -0.25
CA LEU A 4 -14.45 -10.12 -0.68
C LEU A 4 -13.91 -11.55 -0.65
N LYS A 5 -13.40 -12.04 -1.79
CA LYS A 5 -12.70 -13.34 -1.90
C LYS A 5 -11.37 -13.39 -1.11
N ARG A 6 -11.18 -12.45 -0.17
CA ARG A 6 -10.03 -12.28 0.71
C ARG A 6 -10.48 -11.60 2.01
N LYS A 7 -9.69 -11.75 3.07
CA LYS A 7 -9.82 -10.92 4.28
C LYS A 7 -9.43 -9.48 3.95
N LEU A 8 -9.98 -8.53 4.71
CA LEU A 8 -9.54 -7.13 4.69
C LEU A 8 -8.11 -7.04 5.19
N PHE A 9 -7.30 -6.16 4.60
CA PHE A 9 -6.00 -5.84 5.16
C PHE A 9 -6.16 -5.04 6.46
N PRO A 10 -5.18 -5.03 7.38
CA PRO A 10 -5.28 -4.33 8.67
C PRO A 10 -5.58 -2.81 8.55
N ASN A 11 -5.18 -2.19 7.45
CA ASN A 11 -5.42 -0.77 7.18
C ASN A 11 -6.67 -0.50 6.32
N GLU A 12 -7.37 -1.54 5.87
CA GLU A 12 -8.59 -1.39 5.09
C GLU A 12 -9.82 -1.30 5.98
N VAL A 13 -10.74 -0.44 5.60
CA VAL A 13 -12.01 -0.24 6.26
C VAL A 13 -13.14 -0.27 5.24
N VAL A 14 -14.33 -0.63 5.72
CA VAL A 14 -15.55 -0.63 4.92
C VAL A 14 -16.31 0.65 5.21
N HIS A 15 -16.41 1.50 4.19
CA HIS A 15 -17.23 2.69 4.21
C HIS A 15 -18.66 2.36 3.75
N HIS A 16 -19.65 2.82 4.53
CA HIS A 16 -21.06 2.72 4.18
C HIS A 16 -21.51 4.04 3.54
N ILE A 17 -21.76 4.01 2.24
CA ILE A 17 -21.97 5.20 1.40
C ILE A 17 -23.27 5.94 1.76
N ASN A 18 -24.27 5.25 2.30
CA ASN A 18 -25.52 5.87 2.76
C ASN A 18 -25.49 6.28 4.24
N GLY A 19 -24.37 6.07 4.94
CA GLY A 19 -24.23 6.32 6.38
C GLY A 19 -24.93 5.30 7.28
N VAL A 20 -25.63 4.30 6.73
CA VAL A 20 -26.38 3.29 7.48
C VAL A 20 -25.49 2.06 7.71
N ARG A 21 -24.94 1.93 8.92
CA ARG A 21 -23.99 0.85 9.29
C ARG A 21 -24.58 -0.57 9.21
N SER A 22 -25.89 -0.71 9.24
CA SER A 22 -26.57 -2.01 9.10
C SER A 22 -26.81 -2.41 7.63
N ASP A 23 -26.64 -1.49 6.67
CA ASP A 23 -26.92 -1.71 5.26
C ASP A 23 -25.74 -2.39 4.56
N ASN A 24 -25.74 -3.72 4.62
CA ASN A 24 -24.68 -4.57 4.07
C ASN A 24 -24.85 -4.91 2.57
N ARG A 25 -25.74 -4.21 1.85
CA ARG A 25 -25.87 -4.40 0.39
C ARG A 25 -24.60 -3.88 -0.28
N LEU A 26 -24.01 -4.67 -1.18
CA LEU A 26 -22.71 -4.34 -1.81
C LEU A 26 -22.70 -3.03 -2.57
N ILE A 27 -23.86 -2.61 -3.08
CA ILE A 27 -24.10 -1.30 -3.71
C ILE A 27 -23.79 -0.13 -2.77
N ASN A 28 -23.85 -0.33 -1.46
CA ASN A 28 -23.66 0.70 -0.42
C ASN A 28 -22.29 0.60 0.27
N LEU A 29 -21.42 -0.30 -0.18
CA LEU A 29 -20.17 -0.61 0.49
C LEU A 29 -18.97 -0.26 -0.39
N CYS A 30 -18.02 0.44 0.20
CA CYS A 30 -16.76 0.79 -0.44
C CYS A 30 -15.59 0.41 0.47
N VAL A 31 -14.60 -0.29 -0.06
CA VAL A 31 -13.37 -0.61 0.68
C VAL A 31 -12.29 0.39 0.32
N MET A 32 -11.64 0.93 1.34
CA MET A 32 -10.55 1.90 1.19
C MET A 32 -9.60 1.81 2.39
N ASP A 33 -8.44 2.45 2.32
CA ASP A 33 -7.56 2.56 3.47
C ASP A 33 -8.08 3.55 4.52
N ARG A 34 -7.58 3.45 5.76
CA ARG A 34 -8.06 4.27 6.88
C ARG A 34 -7.89 5.77 6.67
N ARG A 35 -6.81 6.20 6.00
CA ARG A 35 -6.56 7.62 5.70
C ARG A 35 -7.54 8.12 4.65
N GLN A 36 -7.82 7.33 3.62
CA GLN A 36 -8.84 7.64 2.62
C GLN A 36 -10.22 7.79 3.27
N HIS A 37 -10.55 6.88 4.19
CA HIS A 37 -11.80 6.95 4.94
C HIS A 37 -11.92 8.23 5.77
N GLU A 38 -10.86 8.66 6.45
CA GLU A 38 -10.82 9.94 7.17
C GLU A 38 -11.03 11.13 6.24
N LEU A 39 -10.38 11.15 5.08
CA LEU A 39 -10.55 12.21 4.08
C LEU A 39 -11.98 12.30 3.54
N VAL A 40 -12.63 11.16 3.30
CA VAL A 40 -14.03 11.11 2.87
C VAL A 40 -14.95 11.70 3.92
N HIS A 41 -14.77 11.36 5.20
CA HIS A 41 -15.58 11.94 6.28
C HIS A 41 -15.35 13.44 6.45
N ALA A 42 -14.10 13.90 6.33
CA ALA A 42 -13.79 15.33 6.34
C ALA A 42 -14.50 16.07 5.19
N TRP A 43 -14.51 15.49 3.99
CA TRP A 43 -15.20 16.02 2.83
C TRP A 43 -16.73 16.03 3.00
N LEU A 44 -17.32 14.94 3.51
CA LEU A 44 -18.76 14.86 3.78
C LEU A 44 -19.21 15.94 4.78
N GLU A 45 -18.45 16.13 5.87
CA GLU A 45 -18.72 17.17 6.85
C GLU A 45 -18.57 18.57 6.26
N TRP A 46 -17.53 18.81 5.46
CA TRP A 46 -17.36 20.08 4.76
C TRP A 46 -18.53 20.38 3.82
N LYS A 47 -18.94 19.42 2.98
CA LYS A 47 -20.09 19.57 2.08
C LYS A 47 -21.40 19.82 2.85
N ARG A 48 -21.63 19.10 3.95
CA ARG A 48 -22.80 19.33 4.80
C ARG A 48 -22.83 20.74 5.36
N LYS A 49 -21.69 21.24 5.87
CA LYS A 49 -21.58 22.60 6.40
C LYS A 49 -21.76 23.66 5.31
N ALA A 50 -21.23 23.43 4.12
CA ALA A 50 -21.33 24.37 3.00
C ALA A 50 -22.75 24.43 2.39
N ASN A 51 -23.42 23.28 2.26
CA ASN A 51 -24.67 23.15 1.49
C ASN A 51 -25.91 22.88 2.37
N GLY A 52 -25.76 22.78 3.69
CA GLY A 52 -26.83 22.42 4.63
C GLY A 52 -27.31 20.97 4.56
N ARG A 53 -26.77 20.15 3.66
CA ARG A 53 -27.16 18.75 3.44
C ARG A 53 -25.98 17.89 3.01
N TYR A 54 -26.02 16.60 3.32
CA TYR A 54 -25.04 15.65 2.78
C TYR A 54 -25.20 15.50 1.26
N PRO A 55 -24.10 15.23 0.54
CA PRO A 55 -24.13 14.92 -0.90
C PRO A 55 -25.03 13.73 -1.20
N SER A 56 -25.61 13.70 -2.40
CA SER A 56 -26.48 12.58 -2.80
C SER A 56 -25.70 11.26 -2.89
N PHE A 57 -26.38 10.13 -2.76
CA PHE A 57 -25.76 8.80 -2.88
C PHE A 57 -24.95 8.63 -4.18
N LYS A 58 -25.46 9.16 -5.30
CA LYS A 58 -24.77 9.17 -6.60
C LYS A 58 -23.51 10.02 -6.58
N GLU A 59 -23.56 11.18 -5.95
CA GLU A 59 -22.43 12.12 -5.83
C GLU A 59 -21.34 11.55 -4.91
N GLN A 60 -21.72 10.94 -3.79
CA GLN A 60 -20.78 10.27 -2.89
C GLN A 60 -20.04 9.14 -3.61
N LYS A 61 -20.73 8.30 -4.38
CA LYS A 61 -20.08 7.24 -5.19
C LYS A 61 -19.06 7.78 -6.18
N GLN A 62 -19.40 8.86 -6.88
CA GLN A 62 -18.52 9.44 -7.89
C GLN A 62 -17.21 9.92 -7.25
N VAL A 63 -17.31 10.67 -6.15
CA VAL A 63 -16.15 11.23 -5.45
C VAL A 63 -15.31 10.15 -4.76
N LEU A 64 -15.95 9.10 -4.23
CA LEU A 64 -15.26 7.94 -3.65
C LEU A 64 -14.34 7.25 -4.66
N VAL A 65 -14.77 7.13 -5.92
CA VAL A 65 -14.00 6.49 -6.99
C VAL A 65 -12.96 7.45 -7.55
N ASP A 66 -13.36 8.68 -7.86
CA ASP A 66 -12.53 9.64 -8.61
C ASP A 66 -11.44 10.29 -7.75
N GLU A 67 -11.77 10.70 -6.53
CA GLU A 67 -10.89 11.51 -5.69
C GLU A 67 -10.22 10.66 -4.61
N HIS A 68 -10.96 9.71 -4.02
CA HIS A 68 -10.49 8.94 -2.86
C HIS A 68 -10.01 7.53 -3.20
N LYS A 69 -10.11 7.08 -4.46
CA LYS A 69 -9.62 5.77 -4.95
C LYS A 69 -10.19 4.57 -4.17
N GLY A 70 -11.43 4.69 -3.70
CA GLY A 70 -12.13 3.60 -3.04
C GLY A 70 -12.53 2.50 -4.01
N ILE A 71 -12.64 1.27 -3.53
CA ILE A 71 -13.10 0.10 -4.27
C ILE A 71 -14.57 -0.16 -3.93
N LEU A 72 -15.48 0.21 -4.84
CA LEU A 72 -16.90 -0.13 -4.69
C LEU A 72 -17.09 -1.65 -4.76
N LEU A 73 -17.80 -2.22 -3.78
CA LEU A 73 -18.00 -3.66 -3.70
C LEU A 73 -19.06 -4.19 -4.67
N GLU A 74 -19.90 -3.32 -5.24
CA GLU A 74 -20.81 -3.68 -6.34
C GLU A 74 -20.05 -4.17 -7.58
N ASN A 75 -18.78 -3.78 -7.76
CA ASN A 75 -17.94 -4.26 -8.86
C ASN A 75 -17.68 -5.78 -8.79
N TYR A 76 -17.97 -6.43 -7.66
CA TYR A 76 -17.87 -7.88 -7.47
C TYR A 76 -19.18 -8.63 -7.77
N LEU A 77 -20.26 -7.93 -8.13
CA LEU A 77 -21.57 -8.52 -8.43
C LEU A 77 -21.75 -9.03 -9.87
N GLY A 78 -20.74 -8.91 -10.74
CA GLY A 78 -20.76 -9.57 -12.05
C GLY A 78 -21.87 -9.13 -13.02
N VAL A 79 -22.49 -7.97 -12.82
CA VAL A 79 -23.47 -7.40 -13.75
C VAL A 79 -22.89 -6.22 -14.51
N GLY A 80 -22.75 -6.40 -15.83
CA GLY A 80 -22.79 -5.32 -16.81
C GLY A 80 -21.61 -4.35 -16.83
N PHE A 81 -20.63 -4.66 -17.68
CA PHE A 81 -19.58 -3.75 -18.13
C PHE A 81 -20.12 -2.36 -18.56
N LYS A 82 -19.69 -1.29 -17.88
CA LYS A 82 -19.09 -0.15 -18.59
C LYS A 82 -17.63 -0.08 -18.20
N ARG A 83 -16.79 -0.41 -19.18
CA ARG A 83 -15.33 -0.23 -19.13
C ARG A 83 -15.04 1.23 -18.75
N TYR A 84 -14.68 1.47 -17.49
CA TYR A 84 -13.60 2.40 -17.19
C TYR A 84 -12.27 1.65 -17.26
N THR A 85 -12.08 0.89 -18.36
CA THR A 85 -10.76 0.50 -18.81
C THR A 85 -10.23 1.64 -19.68
N SER A 86 -9.85 2.71 -19.03
CA SER A 86 -8.78 3.59 -19.47
C SER A 86 -8.14 4.04 -18.17
N PRO A 87 -6.84 3.80 -17.93
CA PRO A 87 -6.17 4.50 -16.85
C PRO A 87 -6.30 5.99 -17.19
N VAL A 88 -7.20 6.69 -16.50
CA VAL A 88 -7.19 8.16 -16.53
C VAL A 88 -5.85 8.54 -15.93
N ARG A 89 -4.89 8.86 -16.82
CA ARG A 89 -3.68 9.54 -16.40
C ARG A 89 -4.17 10.84 -15.77
N PRO A 90 -3.81 11.14 -14.51
CA PRO A 90 -4.29 12.34 -13.85
C PRO A 90 -3.92 13.56 -14.70
N GLN A 91 -4.91 14.41 -15.02
CA GLN A 91 -4.71 15.66 -15.75
C GLN A 91 -3.96 16.71 -14.93
N PHE A 92 -3.83 16.48 -13.63
CA PHE A 92 -2.79 17.10 -12.84
C PHE A 92 -1.58 16.18 -12.87
N GLU A 93 -0.55 16.61 -13.60
CA GLU A 93 0.79 16.09 -13.43
C GLU A 93 1.21 16.44 -11.99
N VAL A 94 0.85 15.58 -11.03
CA VAL A 94 1.60 15.50 -9.79
C VAL A 94 3.01 15.22 -10.27
N GLN A 95 3.86 16.23 -10.21
CA GLN A 95 5.30 16.08 -10.32
C GLN A 95 5.72 15.17 -9.16
N LYS A 96 5.46 13.86 -9.31
CA LYS A 96 6.21 12.86 -8.57
C LYS A 96 7.63 13.10 -9.03
N PRO A 97 8.58 13.37 -8.13
CA PRO A 97 9.97 13.38 -8.54
C PRO A 97 10.17 12.06 -9.29
N LYS A 98 10.48 12.16 -10.59
CA LYS A 98 11.02 11.03 -11.35
C LYS A 98 12.41 10.84 -10.76
N VAL A 99 12.48 10.24 -9.58
CA VAL A 99 13.71 9.68 -9.08
C VAL A 99 13.99 8.52 -10.01
N ARG A 100 14.71 8.82 -11.09
CA ARG A 100 15.44 7.79 -11.82
C ARG A 100 16.42 7.24 -10.81
N PHE A 101 16.06 6.15 -10.13
CA PHE A 101 17.03 5.35 -9.42
C PHE A 101 17.99 4.80 -10.47
N THR A 102 19.06 5.53 -10.74
CA THR A 102 20.19 5.05 -11.53
C THR A 102 20.92 4.05 -10.66
N TYR A 103 20.66 2.77 -10.89
CA TYR A 103 21.36 1.69 -10.20
C TYR A 103 22.85 1.79 -10.45
N ARG A 104 23.62 2.01 -9.38
CA ARG A 104 25.03 1.61 -9.32
C ARG A 104 25.11 0.39 -8.40
N SER A 105 24.73 -0.79 -8.89
CA SER A 105 24.83 -2.00 -8.08
C SER A 105 26.28 -2.47 -8.03
N THR A 106 26.88 -2.48 -6.84
CA THR A 106 28.06 -3.32 -6.60
C THR A 106 27.64 -4.79 -6.55
N GLY A 107 28.55 -5.73 -6.80
CA GLY A 107 28.23 -7.17 -6.72
C GLY A 107 27.69 -7.59 -5.34
N ASN A 108 28.10 -6.89 -4.28
CA ASN A 108 27.59 -7.12 -2.93
C ASN A 108 26.12 -6.71 -2.78
N SER A 109 25.73 -5.56 -3.36
CA SER A 109 24.34 -5.09 -3.36
C SER A 109 23.40 -6.05 -4.10
N GLN A 110 23.88 -6.72 -5.15
CA GLN A 110 23.10 -7.75 -5.86
C GLN A 110 22.85 -9.01 -5.02
N LYS A 111 23.86 -9.48 -4.28
CA LYS A 111 23.69 -10.62 -3.38
C LYS A 111 22.70 -10.30 -2.26
N LEU A 112 22.84 -9.13 -1.63
CA LEU A 112 21.91 -8.67 -0.59
C LEU A 112 20.48 -8.54 -1.12
N PHE A 113 20.29 -7.94 -2.29
CA PHE A 113 18.97 -7.85 -2.92
C PHE A 113 18.32 -9.22 -3.14
N SER A 114 19.10 -10.21 -3.61
CA SER A 114 18.61 -11.58 -3.81
C SER A 114 18.14 -12.22 -2.50
N ASP A 115 18.90 -12.02 -1.42
CA ASP A 115 18.57 -12.55 -0.10
C ASP A 115 17.33 -11.88 0.49
N LEU A 116 17.21 -10.54 0.39
CA LEU A 116 16.02 -9.81 0.81
C LEU A 116 14.78 -10.22 -0.01
N ARG A 117 14.95 -10.48 -1.31
CA ARG A 117 13.87 -10.95 -2.19
C ARG A 117 13.40 -12.35 -1.80
N ARG A 118 14.32 -13.25 -1.44
CA ARG A 118 13.99 -14.59 -0.96
C ARG A 118 13.19 -14.52 0.33
N GLU A 119 13.63 -13.69 1.28
CA GLU A 119 12.93 -13.53 2.55
C GLU A 119 11.53 -12.96 2.38
N ARG A 120 11.38 -11.93 1.55
CA ARG A 120 10.07 -11.40 1.19
C ARG A 120 9.14 -12.48 0.63
N ASN A 121 9.65 -13.35 -0.25
CA ASN A 121 8.85 -14.41 -0.84
C ASN A 121 8.47 -15.49 0.19
N ARG A 122 9.36 -15.80 1.14
CA ARG A 122 9.09 -16.73 2.25
C ARG A 122 7.94 -16.21 3.10
N LEU A 123 8.04 -14.97 3.58
CA LEU A 123 7.03 -14.31 4.40
C LEU A 123 5.69 -14.18 3.67
N ALA A 124 5.73 -13.80 2.39
CA ALA A 124 4.54 -13.71 1.56
C ALA A 124 3.82 -15.06 1.41
N LYS A 125 4.57 -16.16 1.33
CA LYS A 125 4.02 -17.52 1.27
C LYS A 125 3.42 -17.92 2.62
N GLU A 126 4.09 -17.64 3.73
CA GLU A 126 3.60 -17.93 5.09
C GLU A 126 2.30 -17.19 5.40
N GLU A 127 2.23 -15.92 5.02
CA GLU A 127 1.06 -15.06 5.21
C GLU A 127 -0.02 -15.27 4.13
N ASN A 128 0.24 -16.09 3.11
CA ASN A 128 -0.62 -16.31 1.95
C ASN A 128 -1.04 -15.00 1.25
N ILE A 129 -0.09 -14.10 1.02
CA ILE A 129 -0.28 -12.81 0.35
C ILE A 129 0.67 -12.63 -0.83
N PRO A 130 0.34 -11.78 -1.82
CA PRO A 130 1.29 -11.39 -2.85
C PRO A 130 2.55 -10.72 -2.28
N ALA A 131 3.74 -11.10 -2.78
CA ALA A 131 5.03 -10.66 -2.23
C ALA A 131 5.23 -9.14 -2.19
N TYR A 132 4.68 -8.41 -3.16
CA TYR A 132 4.80 -6.95 -3.21
C TYR A 132 4.10 -6.24 -2.03
N LEU A 133 3.19 -6.92 -1.32
CA LEU A 133 2.51 -6.39 -0.14
C LEU A 133 3.42 -6.37 1.10
N VAL A 134 4.35 -7.32 1.21
CA VAL A 134 5.44 -7.29 2.21
C VAL A 134 6.34 -6.10 1.89
N PHE A 135 7.07 -6.12 0.77
CA PHE A 135 7.83 -4.98 0.26
C PHE A 135 7.87 -4.95 -1.27
N LYS A 136 7.80 -3.74 -1.86
CA LYS A 136 7.96 -3.56 -3.30
C LYS A 136 9.43 -3.73 -3.69
N ASN A 137 9.70 -4.05 -4.96
CA ASN A 137 11.08 -4.24 -5.44
C ASN A 137 11.98 -3.01 -5.21
N HIS A 138 11.44 -1.80 -5.38
CA HIS A 138 12.22 -0.57 -5.11
C HIS A 138 12.62 -0.47 -3.64
N THR A 139 11.72 -0.85 -2.72
CA THR A 139 12.01 -0.86 -1.28
C THR A 139 13.14 -1.84 -0.95
N LEU A 140 13.13 -3.05 -1.53
CA LEU A 140 14.23 -4.01 -1.34
C LEU A 140 15.56 -3.53 -1.92
N THR A 141 15.49 -2.79 -3.02
CA THR A 141 16.66 -2.20 -3.66
C THR A 141 17.28 -1.15 -2.76
N GLU A 142 16.45 -0.23 -2.28
CA GLU A 142 16.89 0.84 -1.40
C GLU A 142 17.43 0.30 -0.08
N MET A 143 16.85 -0.78 0.47
CA MET A 143 17.44 -1.51 1.60
C MET A 143 18.81 -2.10 1.28
N ALA A 144 18.99 -2.65 0.08
CA ALA A 144 20.27 -3.23 -0.34
C ALA A 144 21.35 -2.17 -0.58
N GLU A 145 20.95 -0.95 -0.94
CA GLU A 145 21.86 0.19 -1.16
C GLU A 145 22.20 0.91 0.16
N GLN A 146 21.19 1.24 0.96
CA GLN A 146 21.37 2.01 2.19
C GLN A 146 21.77 1.15 3.39
N MET A 147 21.52 -0.17 3.32
CA MET A 147 21.83 -1.14 4.39
C MET A 147 21.43 -0.62 5.78
N PRO A 148 20.15 -0.32 6.05
CA PRO A 148 19.71 0.18 7.36
C PRO A 148 20.14 -0.76 8.49
N GLN A 149 20.58 -0.18 9.59
CA GLN A 149 21.19 -0.91 10.71
C GLN A 149 20.29 -0.98 11.95
N ASP A 150 19.18 -0.27 11.94
CA ASP A 150 18.22 -0.21 13.03
C ASP A 150 16.83 0.16 12.48
N ALA A 151 15.82 0.09 13.35
CA ALA A 151 14.45 0.40 12.99
C ALA A 151 14.24 1.86 12.55
N GLN A 152 15.01 2.82 13.08
CA GLN A 152 14.91 4.23 12.67
C GLN A 152 15.44 4.44 11.26
N ALA A 153 16.58 3.84 10.92
CA ALA A 153 17.14 3.85 9.58
C ALA A 153 16.21 3.13 8.59
N MET A 154 15.63 2.00 9.00
CA MET A 154 14.69 1.26 8.16
C MET A 154 13.41 2.06 7.88
N ALA A 155 12.93 2.85 8.85
CA ALA A 155 11.78 3.73 8.68
C ALA A 155 12.00 4.87 7.66
N ARG A 156 13.25 5.19 7.32
CA ARG A 156 13.59 6.20 6.29
C ARG A 156 13.52 5.65 4.86
N ILE A 157 13.47 4.32 4.70
CA ILE A 157 13.42 3.67 3.39
C ILE A 157 12.04 3.86 2.74
N ILE A 158 12.01 4.24 1.46
CA ILE A 158 10.77 4.48 0.74
C ILE A 158 9.95 3.19 0.61
N GLY A 159 8.72 3.23 1.11
CA GLY A 159 7.79 2.10 1.10
C GLY A 159 7.83 1.22 2.35
N VAL A 160 8.65 1.58 3.35
CA VAL A 160 8.56 1.04 4.71
C VAL A 160 7.60 1.92 5.52
N THR A 161 6.46 1.36 5.92
CA THR A 161 5.54 2.01 6.86
C THR A 161 5.87 1.57 8.29
N PRO A 162 5.44 2.31 9.33
CA PRO A 162 5.63 1.87 10.72
C PRO A 162 5.12 0.44 10.96
N GLU A 163 3.97 0.09 10.38
CA GLU A 163 3.42 -1.25 10.50
C GLU A 163 4.28 -2.33 9.83
N LYS A 164 4.81 -2.05 8.63
CA LYS A 164 5.73 -3.01 7.97
C LYS A 164 7.04 -3.16 8.72
N SER A 165 7.54 -2.08 9.31
CA SER A 165 8.71 -2.12 10.18
C SER A 165 8.46 -2.99 11.40
N ARG A 166 7.29 -2.85 12.05
CA ARG A 166 6.89 -3.68 13.19
C ARG A 166 6.70 -5.16 12.85
N LEU A 167 6.11 -5.47 11.69
CA LEU A 167 5.79 -6.84 11.28
C LEU A 167 6.99 -7.60 10.71
N TYR A 168 7.81 -6.93 9.91
CA TYR A 168 8.86 -7.58 9.11
C TYR A 168 10.26 -7.01 9.37
N GLY A 169 10.38 -5.89 10.10
CA GLY A 169 11.64 -5.14 10.23
C GLY A 169 12.80 -5.99 10.71
N ASP A 170 12.61 -6.72 11.81
CA ASP A 170 13.66 -7.53 12.44
C ASP A 170 14.21 -8.60 11.51
N GLN A 171 13.36 -9.25 10.71
CA GLN A 171 13.75 -10.31 9.77
C GLN A 171 14.65 -9.75 8.66
N PHE A 172 14.31 -8.56 8.13
CA PHE A 172 15.10 -7.92 7.08
C PHE A 172 16.39 -7.30 7.63
N LEU A 173 16.35 -6.68 8.82
CA LEU A 173 17.54 -6.16 9.50
C LEU A 173 18.57 -7.26 9.80
N ALA A 174 18.11 -8.45 10.23
CA ALA A 174 18.98 -9.59 10.46
C ALA A 174 19.77 -10.00 9.20
N ILE A 175 19.12 -10.01 8.03
CA ILE A 175 19.78 -10.31 6.74
C ILE A 175 20.81 -9.24 6.39
N ILE A 176 20.47 -7.97 6.60
CA ILE A 176 21.35 -6.85 6.31
C ILE A 176 22.60 -6.88 7.21
N TRP A 177 22.43 -7.16 8.51
CA TRP A 177 23.54 -7.32 9.44
C TRP A 177 24.46 -8.47 9.05
N LYS A 178 23.90 -9.62 8.66
CA LYS A 178 24.69 -10.76 8.18
C LYS A 178 25.58 -10.37 6.99
N HIS A 179 25.02 -9.67 6.00
CA HIS A 179 25.79 -9.18 4.84
C HIS A 179 26.90 -8.21 5.22
N LYS A 180 26.64 -7.29 6.16
CA LYS A 180 27.65 -6.35 6.64
C LYS A 180 28.81 -7.07 7.33
N SER A 181 28.51 -8.06 8.20
CA SER A 181 29.56 -8.86 8.85
C SER A 181 30.39 -9.66 7.85
N GLU A 182 29.77 -10.27 6.84
CA GLU A 182 30.47 -11.02 5.79
C GLU A 182 31.38 -10.12 4.94
N ALA A 183 30.95 -8.88 4.66
CA ALA A 183 31.76 -7.89 3.95
C ALA A 183 32.97 -7.44 4.77
N SER A 184 32.80 -7.17 6.07
CA SER A 184 33.90 -6.77 6.96
C SER A 184 34.94 -7.87 7.15
N LEU A 185 34.56 -9.15 7.11
CA LEU A 185 35.48 -10.28 7.21
C LEU A 185 36.31 -10.48 5.92
N ARG A 186 35.76 -10.16 4.76
CA ARG A 186 36.46 -10.27 3.46
C ARG A 186 37.57 -9.24 3.27
N PHE A 187 37.46 -8.08 3.93
CA PHE A 187 38.45 -6.99 3.85
C PHE A 187 39.61 -7.09 4.86
N ARG A 188 39.54 -8.03 5.81
CA ARG A 188 40.57 -8.25 6.85
C ARG A 188 41.58 -9.35 6.50
N ARG A 189 41.62 -9.78 5.23
CA ARG A 189 42.57 -10.74 4.67
C ARG A 189 43.32 -10.08 3.53
#